data_AF-A0A5Q0GX93-F1
#
_entry.id   AF-A0A5Q0GX93-F1
#
_cell.length_a   1.000
_cell.length_b   1.000
_cell.length_c   1.000
_cell.angle_alpha   90.00
_cell.angle_beta   90.00
_cell.angle_gamma   90.00
#
_symmetry.space_group_name_H-M   'P 1'
#
loop_
_entity.id
_entity.type
_entity.pdbx_description
1 polymer ?
#
loop_
_entity_poly.entity_id
_entity_poly.type
_entity_poly.pdbx_seq_one_letter_code
_entity_poly.pdbx_strand_id
1 'polypeptide(L)'
;MRELLQQDRLRAGDEVLSPSGRHALHYDARGAAVLTDRQRAEVRWRSEPGRLFLDGDGVLRVEDGTGGPVRSTGLACPGAEVLVVTDDGDLELLSGERVRLLNSRLGPVGVTAVAGAAPAAAITADRYLFRQGEHRQVVARTPDGSLRVTTDEPGSWSFTLPARLARWLEQDGTVLTWRILPNGERLAWTLCLVDASGDLRWRENPRQAHAYPPPARPHAHGGPELPRGGRLRHQSLTSPGGSRTLVHEDDGNLVLYANPSGRALWSTGTWWAGDGWVDLTDAGDLVVRNSCGAPVWRAGARDGQRLRVGDDGGVALLDALGREVWGVRAGSADAVPFPHVGRGPALRRGQSLGNHSLTSADGGTVLVCQAGRRLVLFGPGGQRLWERYLWETDRAHLALDDDGVLRLRARDGSAVARLAGPADELVVLPGEAVLRCADGTVVWRTGRPPRDYTSWLSALVHDGAYCATVVHDIDPDEALRRLGARPGGIATGTWSELRKRVDPDSGVAVAAFTLGWHTLLVQAGSRLAPPRPNLSAGTFAVTCCREAGADPAFLVFRDGAVVADHRGGDPGDRPRAPEVRRALAAMGVDSPARAAVERDLELLCRTAEVHPTPLDVVRPARIAVIGRG
;
A
#
# COMPACT_ATOMS: atom_id res chain seq x y z
N MET A 1 -12.96 -17.87 -16.44
CA MET A 1 -13.26 -16.41 -16.57
C MET A 1 -14.59 -16.09 -15.88
N ARG A 2 -14.87 -14.80 -15.62
CA ARG A 2 -16.13 -14.35 -14.96
C ARG A 2 -17.13 -13.70 -15.92
N GLU A 3 -16.63 -13.12 -17.01
CA GLU A 3 -17.40 -12.41 -18.02
C GLU A 3 -16.79 -12.69 -19.41
N LEU A 4 -17.62 -12.68 -20.45
CA LEU A 4 -17.20 -12.71 -21.85
C LEU A 4 -17.52 -11.35 -22.48
N LEU A 5 -16.50 -10.65 -22.99
CA LEU A 5 -16.66 -9.31 -23.55
C LEU A 5 -17.14 -9.35 -24.99
N GLN A 6 -17.68 -8.24 -25.46
CA GLN A 6 -18.05 -8.04 -26.85
C GLN A 6 -16.85 -8.31 -27.75
N GLN A 7 -17.08 -8.97 -28.87
CA GLN A 7 -16.09 -9.37 -29.87
C GLN A 7 -15.10 -10.46 -29.40
N ASP A 8 -15.10 -10.83 -28.11
CA ASP A 8 -14.36 -11.99 -27.62
C ASP A 8 -15.10 -13.29 -27.93
N ARG A 9 -14.33 -14.31 -28.31
CA ARG A 9 -14.80 -15.68 -28.53
C ARG A 9 -14.47 -16.53 -27.32
N LEU A 10 -15.44 -17.30 -26.83
CA LEU A 10 -15.18 -18.33 -25.83
C LEU A 10 -14.28 -19.40 -26.45
N ARG A 11 -13.08 -19.61 -25.89
CA ARG A 11 -12.11 -20.57 -26.43
C ARG A 11 -12.38 -21.97 -25.89
N ALA A 12 -11.90 -22.98 -26.63
CA ALA A 12 -11.95 -24.36 -26.17
C ALA A 12 -11.12 -24.50 -24.88
N GLY A 13 -11.74 -25.02 -23.81
CA GLY A 13 -11.13 -25.15 -22.48
C GLY A 13 -11.39 -23.98 -21.53
N ASP A 14 -11.94 -22.87 -22.01
CA ASP A 14 -12.36 -21.75 -21.15
C ASP A 14 -13.77 -22.00 -20.58
N GLU A 15 -13.98 -21.57 -19.34
CA GLU A 15 -15.29 -21.60 -18.67
C GLU A 15 -15.66 -20.20 -18.14
N VAL A 16 -16.89 -19.74 -18.41
CA VAL A 16 -17.46 -18.57 -17.73
C VAL A 16 -18.22 -19.05 -16.49
N LEU A 17 -17.75 -18.65 -15.29
CA LEU A 17 -18.27 -19.14 -14.01
C LEU A 17 -19.21 -18.13 -13.35
N SER A 18 -20.37 -18.61 -12.92
CA SER A 18 -21.24 -17.91 -11.97
C SER A 18 -20.50 -17.53 -10.69
N PRO A 19 -20.88 -16.45 -9.97
CA PRO A 19 -20.16 -15.98 -8.80
C PRO A 19 -19.81 -17.06 -7.76
N SER A 20 -20.78 -17.90 -7.40
CA SER A 20 -20.62 -19.04 -6.49
C SER A 20 -19.77 -20.18 -7.07
N GLY A 21 -19.55 -20.21 -8.38
CA GLY A 21 -18.92 -21.30 -9.10
C GLY A 21 -19.83 -22.50 -9.36
N ARG A 22 -21.10 -22.43 -8.94
CA ARG A 22 -22.08 -23.50 -9.09
C ARG A 22 -22.44 -23.78 -10.55
N HIS A 23 -22.64 -22.72 -11.32
CA HIS A 23 -22.95 -22.78 -12.75
C HIS A 23 -21.75 -22.38 -13.60
N ALA A 24 -21.56 -23.07 -14.72
CA ALA A 24 -20.47 -22.83 -15.66
C ALA A 24 -20.95 -22.91 -17.11
N LEU A 25 -20.64 -21.90 -17.91
CA LEU A 25 -20.77 -21.91 -19.37
C LEU A 25 -19.45 -22.40 -19.97
N HIS A 26 -19.49 -23.54 -20.67
CA HIS A 26 -18.33 -24.23 -21.22
C HIS A 26 -18.71 -25.04 -22.46
N TYR A 27 -17.75 -25.59 -23.20
CA TYR A 27 -18.04 -26.49 -24.32
C TYR A 27 -18.24 -27.94 -23.88
N ASP A 28 -19.30 -28.58 -24.37
CA ASP A 28 -19.49 -30.02 -24.21
C ASP A 28 -18.66 -30.84 -25.22
N ALA A 29 -18.68 -32.17 -25.08
CA ALA A 29 -17.96 -33.07 -25.97
C ALA A 29 -18.41 -33.02 -27.45
N ARG A 30 -19.54 -32.37 -27.75
CA ARG A 30 -20.06 -32.18 -29.11
C ARG A 30 -19.70 -30.80 -29.67
N GLY A 31 -18.93 -30.00 -28.93
CA GLY A 31 -18.51 -28.66 -29.34
C GLY A 31 -19.62 -27.60 -29.25
N ALA A 32 -20.70 -27.89 -28.52
CA ALA A 32 -21.74 -26.90 -28.21
C ALA A 32 -21.43 -26.20 -26.89
N ALA A 33 -21.67 -24.89 -26.80
CA ALA A 33 -21.58 -24.19 -25.54
C ALA A 33 -22.81 -24.55 -24.67
N VAL A 34 -22.55 -24.99 -23.44
CA VAL A 34 -23.56 -25.42 -22.48
C VAL A 34 -23.39 -24.71 -21.15
N LEU A 35 -24.51 -24.25 -20.58
CA LEU A 35 -24.57 -23.78 -19.20
C LEU A 35 -24.99 -24.93 -18.30
N THR A 36 -24.14 -25.31 -17.36
CA THR A 36 -24.36 -26.50 -16.52
C THR A 36 -24.39 -26.15 -15.04
N ASP A 37 -25.36 -26.70 -14.28
CA ASP A 37 -25.32 -26.77 -12.80
C ASP A 37 -24.37 -27.90 -12.41
N ARG A 38 -23.19 -27.55 -11.89
CA ARG A 38 -22.13 -28.48 -11.55
C ARG A 38 -22.46 -29.38 -10.36
N GLN A 39 -23.37 -28.95 -9.48
CA GLN A 39 -23.77 -29.77 -8.34
C GLN A 39 -24.75 -30.87 -8.75
N ARG A 40 -25.61 -30.58 -9.74
CA ARG A 40 -26.63 -31.53 -10.22
C ARG A 40 -26.25 -32.24 -11.52
N ALA A 41 -25.14 -31.84 -12.15
CA ALA A 41 -24.74 -32.26 -13.49
C ALA A 41 -25.86 -32.03 -14.52
N GLU A 42 -26.61 -30.94 -14.38
CA GLU A 42 -27.78 -30.62 -15.20
C GLU A 42 -27.46 -29.49 -16.19
N VAL A 43 -27.78 -29.69 -17.47
CA VAL A 43 -27.63 -28.65 -18.51
C VAL A 43 -28.88 -27.77 -18.53
N ARG A 44 -28.71 -26.47 -18.28
CA ARG A 44 -29.79 -25.46 -18.23
C ARG A 44 -29.98 -24.71 -19.53
N TRP A 45 -28.92 -24.59 -20.32
CA TRP A 45 -28.96 -23.93 -21.63
C TRP A 45 -27.90 -24.57 -22.54
N ARG A 46 -28.18 -24.64 -23.84
CA ARG A 46 -27.27 -25.22 -24.84
C ARG A 46 -27.38 -24.42 -26.15
N SER A 47 -26.24 -24.12 -26.76
CA SER A 47 -26.14 -23.58 -28.11
C SER A 47 -26.10 -24.67 -29.18
N GLU A 48 -26.17 -24.28 -30.45
CA GLU A 48 -25.69 -25.14 -31.52
C GLU A 48 -24.16 -25.32 -31.46
N PRO A 49 -23.59 -26.37 -32.06
CA PRO A 49 -22.14 -26.56 -32.14
C PRO A 49 -21.44 -25.44 -32.90
N GLY A 50 -20.32 -24.97 -32.36
CA GLY A 50 -19.48 -23.91 -32.92
C GLY A 50 -18.95 -22.96 -31.86
N ARG A 51 -18.18 -21.94 -32.26
CA ARG A 51 -17.56 -20.99 -31.33
C ARG A 51 -18.57 -19.91 -30.92
N LEU A 52 -18.86 -19.81 -29.62
CA LEU A 52 -19.75 -18.81 -29.04
C LEU A 52 -19.04 -17.45 -28.88
N PHE A 53 -19.70 -16.38 -29.28
CA PHE A 53 -19.22 -15.00 -29.07
C PHE A 53 -20.37 -13.99 -29.01
N LEU A 54 -20.14 -12.88 -28.31
CA LEU A 54 -21.05 -11.74 -28.29
C LEU A 54 -20.63 -10.75 -29.38
N ASP A 55 -21.48 -10.54 -30.38
CA ASP A 55 -21.18 -9.71 -31.54
C ASP A 55 -21.33 -8.20 -31.23
N GLY A 56 -20.75 -7.34 -32.08
CA GLY A 56 -20.75 -5.88 -31.94
C GLY A 56 -22.14 -5.24 -31.95
N ASP A 57 -23.14 -5.95 -32.47
CA ASP A 57 -24.55 -5.55 -32.47
C ASP A 57 -25.31 -5.98 -31.20
N GLY A 58 -24.64 -6.64 -30.25
CA GLY A 58 -25.23 -7.12 -29.01
C GLY A 58 -25.99 -8.44 -29.13
N VAL A 59 -25.74 -9.20 -30.19
CA VAL A 59 -26.33 -10.53 -30.41
C VAL A 59 -25.34 -11.62 -30.00
N LEU A 60 -25.77 -12.58 -29.19
CA LEU A 60 -24.98 -13.77 -28.85
C LEU A 60 -25.08 -14.78 -29.99
N ARG A 61 -23.95 -15.06 -30.65
CA ARG A 61 -23.87 -15.84 -31.88
C ARG A 61 -22.91 -17.01 -31.74
N VAL A 62 -23.06 -17.97 -32.65
CA VAL A 62 -22.17 -19.13 -32.82
C VAL A 62 -21.64 -19.12 -34.26
N GLU A 63 -20.32 -19.09 -34.43
CA GLU A 63 -19.67 -19.28 -35.73
C GLU A 63 -19.20 -20.73 -35.89
N ASP A 64 -19.33 -21.25 -37.12
CA ASP A 64 -18.68 -22.50 -37.48
C ASP A 64 -17.17 -22.25 -37.69
N GLY A 65 -16.32 -23.11 -37.13
CA GLY A 65 -14.88 -22.93 -37.07
C GLY A 65 -14.17 -22.95 -38.43
N THR A 66 -14.90 -23.25 -39.51
CA THR A 66 -14.46 -23.35 -40.91
C THR A 66 -14.79 -22.12 -41.76
N GLY A 67 -15.32 -21.04 -41.16
CA GLY A 67 -15.79 -19.86 -41.90
C GLY A 67 -17.23 -20.00 -42.41
N GLY A 68 -18.02 -20.88 -41.79
CA GLY A 68 -19.44 -21.10 -42.10
C GLY A 68 -20.38 -20.01 -41.55
N PRO A 69 -21.70 -20.16 -41.75
CA PRO A 69 -22.69 -19.14 -41.39
C PRO A 69 -22.73 -18.87 -39.89
N VAL A 70 -22.73 -17.59 -39.52
CA VAL A 70 -22.89 -17.14 -38.14
C VAL A 70 -24.37 -17.24 -37.75
N ARG A 71 -24.68 -18.06 -36.74
CA ARG A 71 -26.05 -18.35 -36.29
C ARG A 71 -26.34 -17.65 -34.97
N SER A 72 -27.53 -17.08 -34.83
CA SER A 72 -27.97 -16.45 -33.59
C SER A 72 -28.43 -17.52 -32.59
N THR A 73 -28.10 -17.33 -31.32
CA THR A 73 -28.62 -18.16 -30.22
C THR A 73 -30.05 -17.76 -29.80
N GLY A 74 -30.59 -16.67 -30.34
CA GLY A 74 -31.85 -16.06 -29.92
C GLY A 74 -31.71 -15.06 -28.77
N LEU A 75 -30.54 -14.99 -28.11
CA LEU A 75 -30.24 -13.98 -27.11
C LEU A 75 -29.66 -12.73 -27.79
N ALA A 76 -30.46 -11.67 -27.88
CA ALA A 76 -30.10 -10.44 -28.57
C ALA A 76 -30.59 -9.22 -27.79
N CYS A 77 -29.70 -8.27 -27.53
CA CYS A 77 -30.08 -6.98 -26.97
C CYS A 77 -29.13 -5.89 -27.49
N PRO A 78 -29.60 -4.92 -28.28
CA PRO A 78 -28.77 -3.80 -28.74
C PRO A 78 -28.09 -3.08 -27.58
N GLY A 79 -26.80 -2.79 -27.72
CA GLY A 79 -25.98 -2.19 -26.67
C GLY A 79 -25.44 -3.17 -25.64
N ALA A 80 -25.68 -4.48 -25.79
CA ALA A 80 -25.01 -5.50 -25.00
C ALA A 80 -23.53 -5.62 -25.38
N GLU A 81 -22.67 -5.46 -24.39
CA GLU A 81 -21.22 -5.55 -24.54
C GLU A 81 -20.60 -6.63 -23.64
N VAL A 82 -21.35 -7.21 -22.71
CA VAL A 82 -20.83 -8.21 -21.77
C VAL A 82 -21.84 -9.33 -21.58
N LEU A 83 -21.37 -10.58 -21.59
CA LEU A 83 -22.11 -11.77 -21.20
C LEU A 83 -21.60 -12.30 -19.85
N VAL A 84 -22.51 -12.58 -18.92
CA VAL A 84 -22.23 -13.20 -17.62
C VAL A 84 -23.14 -14.37 -17.33
N VAL A 85 -22.73 -15.21 -16.36
CA VAL A 85 -23.52 -16.32 -15.83
C VAL A 85 -23.95 -15.99 -14.39
N THR A 86 -25.23 -16.19 -14.06
CA THR A 86 -25.77 -15.91 -12.72
C THR A 86 -25.74 -17.14 -11.80
N ASP A 87 -25.85 -16.93 -10.48
CA ASP A 87 -25.98 -18.02 -9.50
C ASP A 87 -27.34 -18.73 -9.58
N ASP A 88 -28.34 -18.12 -10.23
CA ASP A 88 -29.62 -18.75 -10.55
C ASP A 88 -29.55 -19.67 -11.79
N GLY A 89 -28.41 -19.67 -12.47
CA GLY A 89 -28.16 -20.49 -13.66
C GLY A 89 -28.74 -19.90 -14.93
N ASP A 90 -28.71 -18.57 -15.08
CA ASP A 90 -29.08 -17.85 -16.29
C ASP A 90 -27.87 -17.22 -16.97
N LEU A 91 -27.99 -16.98 -18.27
CA LEU A 91 -27.16 -16.04 -19.03
C LEU A 91 -27.74 -14.62 -18.95
N GLU A 92 -26.90 -13.62 -18.69
CA GLU A 92 -27.28 -12.21 -18.73
C GLU A 92 -26.40 -11.41 -19.69
N LEU A 93 -27.03 -10.55 -20.49
CA LEU A 93 -26.36 -9.55 -21.33
C LEU A 93 -26.39 -8.19 -20.64
N LEU A 94 -25.23 -7.57 -20.52
CA LEU A 94 -25.03 -6.29 -19.86
C LEU A 94 -24.48 -5.25 -20.85
N SER A 95 -24.73 -3.97 -20.60
CA SER A 95 -24.09 -2.86 -21.32
C SER A 95 -22.60 -2.74 -20.98
N GLY A 96 -21.88 -1.85 -21.69
CA GLY A 96 -20.52 -1.45 -21.33
C GLY A 96 -20.39 -0.91 -19.90
N GLU A 97 -21.47 -0.37 -19.32
CA GLU A 97 -21.55 0.08 -17.92
C GLU A 97 -21.93 -1.06 -16.95
N ARG A 98 -22.00 -2.31 -17.44
CA ARG A 98 -22.43 -3.52 -16.71
C ARG A 98 -23.86 -3.41 -16.14
N VAL A 99 -24.70 -2.61 -16.79
CA VAL A 99 -26.13 -2.55 -16.51
C VAL A 99 -26.81 -3.70 -17.22
N ARG A 100 -27.65 -4.48 -16.53
CA ARG A 100 -28.35 -5.62 -17.13
C ARG A 100 -29.36 -5.17 -18.17
N LEU A 101 -29.23 -5.67 -19.39
CA LEU A 101 -30.15 -5.38 -20.50
C LEU A 101 -31.10 -6.54 -20.76
N LEU A 102 -30.60 -7.78 -20.62
CA LEU A 102 -31.38 -8.99 -20.89
C LEU A 102 -30.97 -10.11 -19.95
N ASN A 103 -31.94 -10.88 -19.48
CA ASN A 103 -31.73 -12.17 -18.82
C ASN A 103 -32.36 -13.27 -19.69
N SER A 104 -31.63 -14.36 -19.91
CA SER A 104 -32.06 -15.46 -20.80
C SER A 104 -33.39 -16.11 -20.42
N ARG A 105 -33.78 -16.06 -19.14
CA ARG A 105 -35.05 -16.58 -18.63
C ARG A 105 -36.15 -15.51 -18.60
N LEU A 106 -35.81 -14.29 -18.20
CA LEU A 106 -36.78 -13.19 -18.01
C LEU A 106 -37.02 -12.36 -19.28
N GLY A 107 -36.16 -12.50 -20.30
CA GLY A 107 -36.15 -11.65 -21.49
C GLY A 107 -35.50 -10.28 -21.26
N PRO A 108 -35.76 -9.30 -22.14
CA PRO A 108 -35.32 -7.92 -21.97
C PRO A 108 -35.83 -7.33 -20.65
N VAL A 109 -34.94 -6.70 -19.89
CA VAL A 109 -35.27 -6.12 -18.58
C VAL A 109 -35.41 -4.61 -18.74
N GLY A 110 -36.57 -4.07 -18.37
CA GLY A 110 -36.76 -2.62 -18.29
C GLY A 110 -35.93 -2.06 -17.15
N VAL A 111 -34.86 -1.33 -17.46
CA VAL A 111 -33.96 -0.78 -16.44
C VAL A 111 -34.35 0.64 -16.07
N THR A 112 -34.45 0.91 -14.77
CA THR A 112 -34.70 2.24 -14.24
C THR A 112 -33.38 2.92 -13.82
N ALA A 113 -33.07 4.07 -14.41
CA ALA A 113 -31.94 4.90 -14.02
C ALA A 113 -32.36 5.88 -12.92
N VAL A 114 -31.61 5.94 -11.81
CA VAL A 114 -31.81 6.92 -10.73
C VAL A 114 -30.68 7.92 -10.73
N ALA A 115 -30.99 9.20 -10.85
CA ALA A 115 -29.99 10.25 -10.90
C ALA A 115 -29.57 10.73 -9.50
N GLY A 116 -28.26 10.87 -9.28
CA GLY A 116 -27.66 11.65 -8.20
C GLY A 116 -27.64 10.98 -6.82
N ALA A 117 -28.75 10.44 -6.34
CA ALA A 117 -28.81 9.76 -5.05
C ALA A 117 -29.89 8.66 -4.99
N ALA A 118 -29.61 7.59 -4.27
CA ALA A 118 -30.59 6.55 -3.97
C ALA A 118 -30.19 5.79 -2.69
N PRO A 119 -31.15 5.25 -1.91
CA PRO A 119 -30.84 4.21 -0.93
C PRO A 119 -30.11 3.06 -1.61
N ALA A 120 -29.06 2.51 -0.99
CA ALA A 120 -28.30 1.41 -1.60
C ALA A 120 -29.19 0.18 -1.90
N ALA A 121 -30.20 -0.06 -1.05
CA ALA A 121 -31.17 -1.14 -1.23
C ALA A 121 -32.09 -0.95 -2.45
N ALA A 122 -32.22 0.29 -2.94
CA ALA A 122 -32.97 0.59 -4.16
C ALA A 122 -32.13 0.35 -5.44
N ILE A 123 -30.84 0.05 -5.31
CA ILE A 123 -29.98 -0.34 -6.43
C ILE A 123 -30.13 -1.85 -6.60
N THR A 124 -30.93 -2.25 -7.57
CA THR A 124 -31.28 -3.64 -7.88
C THR A 124 -30.76 -4.02 -9.27
N ALA A 125 -30.95 -5.27 -9.69
CA ALA A 125 -30.51 -5.72 -11.01
C ALA A 125 -31.26 -5.04 -12.17
N ASP A 126 -32.37 -4.37 -11.90
CA ASP A 126 -33.21 -3.58 -12.81
C ASP A 126 -33.21 -2.09 -12.47
N ARG A 127 -32.44 -1.64 -11.48
CA ARG A 127 -32.38 -0.23 -11.08
C ARG A 127 -30.96 0.16 -10.70
N TYR A 128 -30.37 1.10 -11.45
CA TYR A 128 -29.01 1.57 -11.19
C TYR A 128 -28.99 3.04 -10.80
N LEU A 129 -27.98 3.42 -10.01
CA LEU A 129 -27.73 4.79 -9.64
C LEU A 129 -26.70 5.37 -10.62
N PHE A 130 -26.90 6.59 -11.10
CA PHE A 130 -25.93 7.26 -11.96
C PHE A 130 -25.74 8.73 -11.60
N ARG A 131 -24.60 9.27 -12.00
CA ARG A 131 -24.30 10.69 -11.99
C ARG A 131 -23.81 11.09 -13.37
N GLN A 132 -24.40 12.17 -13.91
CA GLN A 132 -23.91 12.81 -15.11
C GLN A 132 -22.97 13.96 -14.73
N GLY A 133 -21.73 13.91 -15.20
CA GLY A 133 -20.75 14.98 -15.12
C GLY A 133 -20.04 15.15 -16.47
N GLU A 134 -18.77 15.59 -16.43
CA GLU A 134 -17.85 15.45 -17.58
C GLU A 134 -17.75 14.00 -18.03
N HIS A 135 -17.78 13.09 -17.04
CA HIS A 135 -17.85 11.65 -17.21
C HIS A 135 -19.08 11.11 -16.46
N ARG A 136 -19.76 10.15 -17.08
CA ARG A 136 -20.89 9.42 -16.52
C ARG A 136 -20.37 8.34 -15.58
N GLN A 137 -20.87 8.36 -14.36
CA GLN A 137 -20.57 7.37 -13.33
C GLN A 137 -21.82 6.55 -13.05
N VAL A 138 -21.69 5.23 -13.03
CA VAL A 138 -22.80 4.30 -12.80
C VAL A 138 -22.45 3.37 -11.65
N VAL A 139 -23.44 3.13 -10.78
CA VAL A 139 -23.41 2.12 -9.72
C VAL A 139 -24.49 1.10 -10.01
N ALA A 140 -24.07 -0.12 -10.33
CA ALA A 140 -24.97 -1.22 -10.66
C ALA A 140 -24.81 -2.39 -9.70
N ARG A 141 -25.91 -3.07 -9.40
CA ARG A 141 -25.93 -4.30 -8.61
C ARG A 141 -25.48 -5.47 -9.47
N THR A 142 -24.47 -6.21 -9.01
CA THR A 142 -24.02 -7.46 -9.63
C THR A 142 -24.78 -8.67 -9.06
N PRO A 143 -24.77 -9.82 -9.74
CA PRO A 143 -25.49 -11.02 -9.29
C PRO A 143 -25.03 -11.57 -7.93
N ASP A 144 -23.76 -11.37 -7.56
CA ASP A 144 -23.23 -11.79 -6.25
C ASP A 144 -23.62 -10.86 -5.09
N GLY A 145 -24.46 -9.86 -5.38
CA GLY A 145 -24.88 -8.86 -4.41
C GLY A 145 -23.74 -7.92 -4.01
N SER A 146 -22.76 -7.67 -4.90
CA SER A 146 -21.81 -6.55 -4.82
C SER A 146 -22.31 -5.33 -5.62
N LEU A 147 -21.70 -4.17 -5.45
CA LEU A 147 -22.02 -2.97 -6.26
C LEU A 147 -20.82 -2.66 -7.13
N ARG A 148 -20.98 -2.69 -8.44
CA ARG A 148 -19.93 -2.30 -9.39
C ARG A 148 -20.09 -0.83 -9.71
N VAL A 149 -18.99 -0.10 -9.65
CA VAL A 149 -18.91 1.31 -10.02
C VAL A 149 -18.10 1.40 -11.31
N THR A 150 -18.67 2.03 -12.33
CA THR A 150 -18.05 2.23 -13.65
C THR A 150 -18.07 3.70 -14.02
N THR A 151 -17.02 4.15 -14.71
CA THR A 151 -16.94 5.50 -15.29
C THR A 151 -16.64 5.37 -16.79
N ASP A 152 -17.26 6.22 -17.61
CA ASP A 152 -17.10 6.28 -19.07
C ASP A 152 -15.83 7.04 -19.54
N GLU A 153 -14.83 7.20 -18.68
CA GLU A 153 -13.56 7.87 -18.98
C GLU A 153 -12.68 7.08 -19.99
N PRO A 154 -11.86 7.76 -20.82
CA PRO A 154 -10.84 7.11 -21.64
C PRO A 154 -9.87 6.28 -20.76
N GLY A 155 -9.87 4.96 -20.92
CA GLY A 155 -9.15 4.02 -20.05
C GLY A 155 -10.00 3.34 -18.97
N SER A 156 -11.32 3.55 -18.99
CA SER A 156 -12.40 2.95 -18.18
C SER A 156 -11.92 2.23 -16.92
N TRP A 157 -11.88 2.97 -15.82
CA TRP A 157 -11.66 2.40 -14.50
C TRP A 157 -12.99 1.93 -13.92
N SER A 158 -13.03 0.67 -13.49
CA SER A 158 -14.15 0.11 -12.74
C SER A 158 -13.64 -0.56 -11.47
N PHE A 159 -14.43 -0.50 -10.42
CA PHE A 159 -14.14 -1.21 -9.17
C PHE A 159 -15.43 -1.74 -8.56
N THR A 160 -15.28 -2.68 -7.63
CA THR A 160 -16.41 -3.38 -7.01
C THR A 160 -16.40 -3.16 -5.51
N LEU A 161 -17.52 -2.64 -5.00
CA LEU A 161 -17.83 -2.62 -3.57
C LEU A 161 -18.33 -4.01 -3.17
N PRO A 162 -17.59 -4.76 -2.34
CA PRO A 162 -17.88 -6.16 -2.07
C PRO A 162 -19.25 -6.34 -1.39
N ALA A 163 -19.85 -7.51 -1.55
CA ALA A 163 -21.22 -7.78 -1.11
C ALA A 163 -21.47 -7.48 0.39
N ARG A 164 -20.46 -7.68 1.24
CA ARG A 164 -20.54 -7.32 2.67
C ARG A 164 -20.65 -5.82 2.89
N LEU A 165 -19.85 -5.02 2.18
CA LEU A 165 -19.96 -3.56 2.24
C LEU A 165 -21.30 -3.11 1.68
N ALA A 166 -21.72 -3.65 0.54
CA ALA A 166 -22.99 -3.25 -0.06
C ALA A 166 -24.19 -3.51 0.88
N ARG A 167 -24.24 -4.67 1.53
CA ARG A 167 -25.25 -4.96 2.56
C ARG A 167 -25.18 -3.99 3.74
N TRP A 168 -23.98 -3.57 4.13
CA TRP A 168 -23.82 -2.55 5.17
C TRP A 168 -24.28 -1.16 4.68
N LEU A 169 -24.16 -0.84 3.38
CA LEU A 169 -24.65 0.42 2.80
C LEU A 169 -26.19 0.48 2.75
N GLU A 170 -26.89 -0.65 2.84
CA GLU A 170 -28.36 -0.78 2.82
C GLU A 170 -29.01 -0.37 4.16
N GLN A 171 -28.47 0.65 4.83
CA GLN A 171 -28.99 1.18 6.10
C GLN A 171 -30.20 2.09 5.90
N ASP A 172 -31.22 1.92 6.74
CA ASP A 172 -32.40 2.79 6.75
C ASP A 172 -32.02 4.25 7.01
N GLY A 173 -32.70 5.17 6.31
CA GLY A 173 -32.47 6.61 6.45
C GLY A 173 -31.12 7.09 5.87
N THR A 174 -30.45 6.26 5.06
CA THR A 174 -29.22 6.64 4.36
C THR A 174 -29.40 6.59 2.85
N VAL A 175 -28.61 7.41 2.13
CA VAL A 175 -28.58 7.42 0.68
C VAL A 175 -27.15 7.38 0.17
N LEU A 176 -26.92 6.59 -0.87
CA LEU A 176 -25.70 6.58 -1.65
C LEU A 176 -25.76 7.73 -2.67
N THR A 177 -24.73 8.56 -2.72
CA THR A 177 -24.65 9.75 -3.57
C THR A 177 -23.20 10.14 -3.85
N TRP A 178 -22.97 11.21 -4.60
CA TRP A 178 -21.64 11.75 -4.86
C TRP A 178 -21.48 13.12 -4.22
N ARG A 179 -20.31 13.36 -3.60
CA ARG A 179 -19.92 14.67 -3.08
C ARG A 179 -18.50 15.00 -3.50
N ILE A 180 -18.21 16.29 -3.64
CA ILE A 180 -16.85 16.78 -3.81
C ILE A 180 -16.15 16.65 -2.46
N LEU A 181 -15.23 15.68 -2.34
CA LEU A 181 -14.49 15.40 -1.12
C LEU A 181 -12.97 15.43 -1.40
N PRO A 182 -12.13 15.66 -0.37
CA PRO A 182 -10.68 15.57 -0.51
C PRO A 182 -10.25 14.16 -0.95
N ASN A 183 -9.42 14.09 -1.98
CA ASN A 183 -8.75 12.91 -2.50
C ASN A 183 -7.26 13.26 -2.71
N GLY A 184 -6.45 12.98 -1.70
CA GLY A 184 -5.10 13.56 -1.60
C GLY A 184 -5.17 15.08 -1.51
N GLU A 185 -4.36 15.76 -2.32
CA GLU A 185 -4.30 17.24 -2.35
C GLU A 185 -5.40 17.87 -3.23
N ARG A 186 -6.21 17.06 -3.92
CA ARG A 186 -7.24 17.53 -4.83
C ARG A 186 -8.64 17.27 -4.28
N LEU A 187 -9.61 18.03 -4.76
CA LEU A 187 -11.02 17.73 -4.56
C LEU A 187 -11.53 16.88 -5.71
N ALA A 188 -12.28 15.82 -5.41
CA ALA A 188 -12.82 14.92 -6.42
C ALA A 188 -14.26 14.52 -6.09
N TRP A 189 -15.06 14.30 -7.14
CA TRP A 189 -16.37 13.67 -6.99
C TRP A 189 -16.17 12.24 -6.48
N THR A 190 -16.66 12.01 -5.27
CA THR A 190 -16.44 10.79 -4.50
C THR A 190 -17.79 10.16 -4.19
N LEU A 191 -17.97 8.88 -4.53
CA LEU A 191 -19.14 8.10 -4.10
C LEU A 191 -19.13 7.96 -2.58
N CYS A 192 -20.26 8.23 -1.94
CA CYS A 192 -20.39 8.25 -0.49
C CYS A 192 -21.80 7.89 -0.02
N LEU A 193 -21.87 7.41 1.22
CA LEU A 193 -23.12 7.19 1.94
C LEU A 193 -23.32 8.33 2.93
N VAL A 194 -24.49 8.94 2.91
CA VAL A 194 -24.87 10.01 3.83
C VAL A 194 -26.17 9.66 4.54
N ASP A 195 -26.32 10.09 5.78
CA ASP A 195 -27.58 9.95 6.51
C ASP A 195 -28.56 11.09 6.24
N ALA A 196 -29.72 11.06 6.89
CA ALA A 196 -30.77 12.06 6.76
C ALA A 196 -30.35 13.49 7.17
N SER A 197 -29.34 13.62 8.05
CA SER A 197 -28.75 14.90 8.44
C SER A 197 -27.70 15.39 7.43
N GLY A 198 -27.35 14.54 6.45
CA GLY A 198 -26.31 14.80 5.48
C GLY A 198 -24.91 14.49 6.00
N ASP A 199 -24.78 13.82 7.15
CA ASP A 199 -23.48 13.43 7.69
C ASP A 199 -22.91 12.24 6.93
N LEU A 200 -21.59 12.27 6.73
CA LEU A 200 -20.88 11.23 5.99
C LEU A 200 -20.78 9.95 6.82
N ARG A 201 -21.34 8.85 6.31
CA ARG A 201 -21.30 7.53 6.95
C ARG A 201 -20.26 6.62 6.31
N TRP A 202 -20.00 6.79 5.02
CA TRP A 202 -18.99 6.05 4.28
C TRP A 202 -18.58 6.83 3.02
N ARG A 203 -17.38 6.56 2.52
CA ARG A 203 -16.89 7.08 1.23
C ARG A 203 -15.97 6.07 0.54
N GLU A 204 -15.90 6.14 -0.78
CA GLU A 204 -14.84 5.47 -1.52
C GLU A 204 -13.48 6.12 -1.27
N ASN A 205 -12.41 5.33 -1.48
CA ASN A 205 -11.02 5.72 -1.30
C ASN A 205 -10.71 6.41 0.04
N PRO A 206 -10.95 5.73 1.18
CA PRO A 206 -10.84 6.36 2.49
C PRO A 206 -9.40 6.64 2.94
N ARG A 207 -8.40 6.02 2.29
CA ARG A 207 -6.97 5.94 2.68
C ARG A 207 -6.23 7.27 2.92
N GLN A 208 -6.88 8.41 2.69
CA GLN A 208 -6.28 9.75 2.82
C GLN A 208 -7.26 10.79 3.41
N ALA A 209 -8.30 10.36 4.12
CA ALA A 209 -9.20 11.30 4.79
C ALA A 209 -8.48 12.03 5.94
N HIS A 210 -8.41 13.36 5.88
CA HIS A 210 -7.81 14.22 6.91
C HIS A 210 -8.63 14.34 8.21
N ALA A 211 -9.78 13.66 8.31
CA ALA A 211 -10.59 13.67 9.51
C ALA A 211 -9.93 12.75 10.56
N TYR A 212 -8.99 13.32 11.31
CA TYR A 212 -8.38 12.64 12.45
C TYR A 212 -9.47 12.37 13.49
N PRO A 213 -9.74 11.12 13.87
CA PRO A 213 -10.55 10.89 15.05
C PRO A 213 -9.81 11.50 16.26
N PRO A 214 -10.53 12.02 17.27
CA PRO A 214 -9.90 12.58 18.46
C PRO A 214 -8.90 11.57 19.04
N PRO A 215 -7.69 11.99 19.43
CA PRO A 215 -6.70 11.07 19.97
C PRO A 215 -7.31 10.29 21.14
N ALA A 216 -7.20 8.96 21.08
CA ALA A 216 -7.63 8.13 22.20
C ALA A 216 -6.74 8.37 23.41
N ARG A 217 -7.20 7.99 24.61
CA ARG A 217 -6.35 8.07 25.80
C ARG A 217 -5.09 7.22 25.57
N PRO A 218 -3.88 7.81 25.65
CA PRO A 218 -2.64 7.05 25.55
C PRO A 218 -2.63 5.96 26.61
N HIS A 219 -2.28 4.74 26.22
CA HIS A 219 -2.17 3.60 27.12
C HIS A 219 -0.98 2.76 26.67
N ALA A 220 -0.58 1.74 27.43
CA ALA A 220 0.56 0.90 27.07
C ALA A 220 0.24 0.07 25.80
N HIS A 221 0.53 0.64 24.64
CA HIS A 221 0.31 0.03 23.34
C HIS A 221 1.26 -1.18 23.17
N GLY A 222 0.73 -2.39 22.92
CA GLY A 222 1.54 -3.62 22.82
C GLY A 222 1.55 -4.52 24.08
N GLY A 223 0.76 -4.18 25.10
CA GLY A 223 0.40 -5.09 26.18
C GLY A 223 -0.71 -6.09 25.78
N PRO A 224 -1.13 -6.98 26.70
CA PRO A 224 -2.23 -7.91 26.45
C PRO A 224 -3.62 -7.26 26.57
N GLU A 225 -3.71 -5.99 26.97
CA GLU A 225 -4.95 -5.36 27.37
C GLU A 225 -5.20 -3.98 26.73
N LEU A 226 -6.47 -3.70 26.46
CA LEU A 226 -6.99 -2.40 26.04
C LEU A 226 -8.02 -1.94 27.08
N PRO A 227 -7.76 -0.85 27.83
CA PRO A 227 -8.70 -0.34 28.82
C PRO A 227 -9.87 0.40 28.17
N ARG A 228 -10.94 0.63 28.95
CA ARG A 228 -12.08 1.47 28.56
C ARG A 228 -11.63 2.87 28.16
N GLY A 229 -12.20 3.39 27.07
CA GLY A 229 -11.77 4.62 26.40
C GLY A 229 -10.52 4.45 25.53
N GLY A 230 -9.96 3.23 25.45
CA GLY A 230 -8.82 2.89 24.61
C GLY A 230 -9.21 2.68 23.15
N ARG A 231 -8.22 2.84 22.26
CA ARG A 231 -8.34 2.60 20.82
C ARG A 231 -7.19 1.77 20.27
N LEU A 232 -7.47 0.95 19.26
CA LEU A 232 -6.48 0.36 18.36
C LEU A 232 -6.65 0.93 16.95
N ARG A 233 -5.56 1.35 16.32
CA ARG A 233 -5.52 1.73 14.91
C ARG A 233 -4.18 1.32 14.31
N HIS A 234 -4.18 0.26 13.49
CA HIS A 234 -2.97 -0.45 13.04
C HIS A 234 -2.14 -1.07 14.18
N GLN A 235 -2.63 -0.97 15.41
CA GLN A 235 -2.01 -1.48 16.62
C GLN A 235 -2.50 -2.90 16.92
N SER A 236 -1.79 -3.54 17.85
CA SER A 236 -2.10 -4.89 18.31
C SER A 236 -2.04 -5.02 19.83
N LEU A 237 -2.77 -6.01 20.34
CA LEU A 237 -2.64 -6.54 21.70
C LEU A 237 -2.04 -7.94 21.61
N THR A 238 -1.04 -8.22 22.43
CA THR A 238 -0.33 -9.51 22.39
C THR A 238 -0.36 -10.19 23.76
N SER A 239 -0.73 -11.47 23.78
CA SER A 239 -0.84 -12.26 25.01
C SER A 239 0.47 -12.27 25.81
N PRO A 240 0.45 -12.46 27.13
CA PRO A 240 1.67 -12.44 27.95
C PRO A 240 2.79 -13.37 27.45
N GLY A 241 2.46 -14.58 26.99
CA GLY A 241 3.40 -15.53 26.40
C GLY A 241 3.71 -15.31 24.92
N GLY A 242 3.12 -14.30 24.26
CA GLY A 242 3.39 -13.98 22.86
C GLY A 242 2.78 -14.96 21.85
N SER A 243 1.93 -15.88 22.30
CA SER A 243 1.35 -16.95 21.48
C SER A 243 0.14 -16.47 20.64
N ARG A 244 -0.49 -15.37 21.06
CA ARG A 244 -1.70 -14.80 20.44
C ARG A 244 -1.56 -13.30 20.25
N THR A 245 -1.99 -12.81 19.10
CA THR A 245 -2.03 -11.38 18.79
C THR A 245 -3.38 -11.01 18.20
N LEU A 246 -4.05 -10.05 18.82
CA LEU A 246 -5.22 -9.37 18.25
C LEU A 246 -4.73 -8.09 17.57
N VAL A 247 -4.94 -7.94 16.26
CA VAL A 247 -4.45 -6.80 15.48
C VAL A 247 -5.57 -6.16 14.68
N HIS A 248 -5.60 -4.82 14.65
CA HIS A 248 -6.41 -4.08 13.70
C HIS A 248 -5.60 -3.87 12.42
N GLU A 249 -5.96 -4.57 11.36
CA GLU A 249 -5.21 -4.57 10.10
C GLU A 249 -5.48 -3.30 9.27
N ASP A 250 -4.69 -3.11 8.21
CA ASP A 250 -4.75 -1.95 7.29
C ASP A 250 -6.07 -1.82 6.52
N ASP A 251 -6.74 -2.96 6.34
CA ASP A 251 -7.99 -3.08 5.60
C ASP A 251 -9.21 -2.85 6.52
N GLY A 252 -8.99 -2.59 7.81
CA GLY A 252 -10.04 -2.31 8.80
C GLY A 252 -10.61 -3.55 9.46
N ASN A 253 -9.99 -4.71 9.23
CA ASN A 253 -10.35 -5.94 9.90
C ASN A 253 -9.69 -6.03 11.28
N LEU A 254 -10.42 -6.54 12.27
CA LEU A 254 -9.86 -6.90 13.57
C LEU A 254 -9.70 -8.41 13.64
N VAL A 255 -8.45 -8.88 13.72
CA VAL A 255 -8.12 -10.31 13.55
C VAL A 255 -7.31 -10.81 14.74
N LEU A 256 -7.70 -11.97 15.25
CA LEU A 256 -6.93 -12.73 16.24
C LEU A 256 -6.09 -13.79 15.52
N TYR A 257 -4.77 -13.74 15.70
CA TYR A 257 -3.83 -14.71 15.14
C TYR A 257 -3.23 -15.62 16.20
N ALA A 258 -2.96 -16.87 15.80
CA ALA A 258 -1.97 -17.72 16.45
C ALA A 258 -0.60 -17.39 15.87
N ASN A 259 0.29 -16.78 16.66
CA ASN A 259 1.59 -16.33 16.16
C ASN A 259 2.50 -17.47 15.64
N PRO A 260 2.59 -18.65 16.27
CA PRO A 260 3.45 -19.74 15.78
C PRO A 260 3.08 -20.24 14.38
N SER A 261 1.78 -20.27 14.08
CA SER A 261 1.26 -20.74 12.80
C SER A 261 0.98 -19.61 11.81
N GLY A 262 0.82 -18.37 12.28
CA GLY A 262 0.28 -17.25 11.50
C GLY A 262 -1.19 -17.47 11.09
N ARG A 263 -1.90 -18.43 11.71
CA ARG A 263 -3.28 -18.77 11.37
C ARG A 263 -4.23 -17.75 12.00
N ALA A 264 -5.14 -17.20 11.20
CA ALA A 264 -6.27 -16.43 11.72
C ALA A 264 -7.21 -17.36 12.48
N LEU A 265 -7.43 -17.07 13.76
CA LEU A 265 -8.31 -17.80 14.66
C LEU A 265 -9.72 -17.23 14.68
N TRP A 266 -9.83 -15.90 14.54
CA TRP A 266 -11.10 -15.18 14.51
C TRP A 266 -10.92 -13.83 13.80
N SER A 267 -12.00 -13.29 13.24
CA SER A 267 -12.02 -12.04 12.47
C SER A 267 -13.40 -11.39 12.56
N THR A 268 -13.45 -10.06 12.65
CA THR A 268 -14.70 -9.28 12.54
C THR A 268 -15.29 -9.29 11.14
N GLY A 269 -14.47 -9.59 10.12
CA GLY A 269 -14.90 -9.63 8.74
C GLY A 269 -15.14 -8.26 8.12
N THR A 270 -14.45 -7.24 8.65
CA THR A 270 -14.58 -5.81 8.30
C THR A 270 -13.44 -5.31 7.43
N TRP A 271 -12.75 -6.19 6.69
CA TRP A 271 -11.66 -5.88 5.74
C TRP A 271 -12.01 -4.88 4.62
N TRP A 272 -13.29 -4.53 4.48
CA TRP A 272 -13.75 -3.50 3.54
C TRP A 272 -13.82 -2.10 4.18
N ALA A 273 -13.63 -1.99 5.50
CA ALA A 273 -13.79 -0.75 6.25
C ALA A 273 -12.61 0.21 6.08
N GLY A 274 -11.47 -0.28 5.59
CA GLY A 274 -10.28 0.52 5.28
C GLY A 274 -9.53 0.98 6.52
N ASP A 275 -9.05 2.21 6.52
CA ASP A 275 -8.20 2.83 7.55
C ASP A 275 -8.95 3.22 8.84
N GLY A 276 -10.00 2.46 9.19
CA GLY A 276 -10.81 2.63 10.39
C GLY A 276 -10.05 2.42 11.70
N TRP A 277 -10.78 2.22 12.78
CA TRP A 277 -10.20 1.94 14.09
C TRP A 277 -11.14 1.13 14.99
N VAL A 278 -10.60 0.61 16.08
CA VAL A 278 -11.35 -0.10 17.13
C VAL A 278 -11.37 0.73 18.39
N ASP A 279 -12.54 1.01 18.96
CA ASP A 279 -12.68 1.63 20.27
C ASP A 279 -13.22 0.60 21.27
N LEU A 280 -12.63 0.54 22.47
CA LEU A 280 -13.39 0.10 23.65
C LEU A 280 -14.08 1.34 24.21
N THR A 281 -15.35 1.51 23.85
CA THR A 281 -16.10 2.76 24.09
C THR A 281 -16.29 3.05 25.58
N ASP A 282 -16.59 4.30 25.91
CA ASP A 282 -16.98 4.67 27.27
C ASP A 282 -18.28 4.00 27.72
N ALA A 283 -19.09 3.41 26.84
CA ALA A 283 -20.23 2.59 27.24
C ALA A 283 -19.86 1.14 27.60
N GLY A 284 -18.59 0.76 27.41
CA GLY A 284 -18.11 -0.60 27.67
C GLY A 284 -18.42 -1.59 26.54
N ASP A 285 -18.68 -1.11 25.32
CA ASP A 285 -18.80 -1.93 24.11
C ASP A 285 -17.53 -1.83 23.26
N LEU A 286 -17.15 -2.94 22.61
CA LEU A 286 -16.06 -2.99 21.65
C LEU A 286 -16.60 -2.75 20.24
N VAL A 287 -16.13 -1.69 19.58
CA VAL A 287 -16.70 -1.21 18.31
C VAL A 287 -15.60 -1.05 17.28
N VAL A 288 -15.75 -1.67 16.10
CA VAL A 288 -14.94 -1.35 14.92
C VAL A 288 -15.68 -0.26 14.13
N ARG A 289 -14.96 0.78 13.74
CA ARG A 289 -15.46 1.92 12.97
C ARG A 289 -14.71 2.04 11.66
N ASN A 290 -15.38 2.52 10.63
CA ASN A 290 -14.71 2.94 9.39
C ASN A 290 -14.05 4.33 9.56
N SER A 291 -13.37 4.81 8.53
CA SER A 291 -12.70 6.12 8.52
C SER A 291 -13.62 7.34 8.68
N CYS A 292 -14.92 7.18 8.43
CA CYS A 292 -15.93 8.21 8.69
C CYS A 292 -16.45 8.18 10.14
N GLY A 293 -15.95 7.25 10.97
CA GLY A 293 -16.38 7.05 12.36
C GLY A 293 -17.69 6.26 12.51
N ALA A 294 -18.30 5.81 11.41
CA ALA A 294 -19.50 4.99 11.47
C ALA A 294 -19.17 3.57 11.98
N PRO A 295 -19.97 3.00 12.90
CA PRO A 295 -19.75 1.65 13.40
C PRO A 295 -20.03 0.62 12.29
N VAL A 296 -19.08 -0.27 12.06
CA VAL A 296 -19.17 -1.37 11.08
C VAL A 296 -19.30 -2.74 11.75
N TRP A 297 -18.89 -2.85 13.01
CA TRP A 297 -19.07 -4.04 13.84
C TRP A 297 -19.12 -3.67 15.33
N ARG A 298 -19.86 -4.44 16.12
CA ARG A 298 -19.97 -4.28 17.58
C ARG A 298 -19.96 -5.64 18.27
N ALA A 299 -19.35 -5.72 19.46
CA ALA A 299 -19.48 -6.88 20.34
C ALA A 299 -20.88 -6.97 20.97
N GLY A 300 -21.55 -5.82 21.18
CA GLY A 300 -22.85 -5.75 21.83
C GLY A 300 -22.78 -5.87 23.35
N ALA A 301 -21.59 -5.72 23.92
CA ALA A 301 -21.37 -5.79 25.35
C ALA A 301 -21.77 -4.48 26.04
N ARG A 302 -21.99 -4.56 27.35
CA ARG A 302 -22.19 -3.40 28.23
C ARG A 302 -21.25 -3.54 29.43
N ASP A 303 -20.82 -2.40 29.96
CA ASP A 303 -20.01 -2.31 31.18
C ASP A 303 -18.62 -2.97 31.11
N GLY A 304 -18.14 -3.29 29.91
CA GLY A 304 -16.77 -3.73 29.68
C GLY A 304 -15.75 -2.67 30.13
N GLN A 305 -14.80 -3.08 30.95
CA GLN A 305 -13.74 -2.22 31.48
C GLN A 305 -12.38 -2.43 30.81
N ARG A 306 -12.11 -3.66 30.36
CA ARG A 306 -10.86 -4.00 29.68
C ARG A 306 -11.04 -5.16 28.72
N LEU A 307 -10.55 -5.03 27.50
CA LEU A 307 -10.36 -6.14 26.58
C LEU A 307 -9.01 -6.77 26.87
N ARG A 308 -8.93 -8.10 26.95
CA ARG A 308 -7.72 -8.86 27.25
C ARG A 308 -7.51 -9.99 26.25
N VAL A 309 -6.27 -10.15 25.79
CA VAL A 309 -5.80 -11.32 25.02
C VAL A 309 -5.05 -12.28 25.95
N GLY A 310 -5.56 -13.50 26.10
CA GLY A 310 -4.95 -14.54 26.92
C GLY A 310 -4.10 -15.52 26.11
N ASP A 311 -3.19 -16.21 26.80
CA ASP A 311 -2.43 -17.34 26.20
C ASP A 311 -3.29 -18.60 26.03
N ASP A 312 -4.45 -18.65 26.69
CA ASP A 312 -5.47 -19.69 26.55
C ASP A 312 -6.17 -19.71 25.19
N GLY A 313 -5.81 -18.78 24.28
CA GLY A 313 -6.42 -18.64 22.96
C GLY A 313 -7.69 -17.79 22.94
N GLY A 314 -7.99 -17.13 24.06
CA GLY A 314 -9.16 -16.27 24.20
C GLY A 314 -8.87 -14.78 24.03
N VAL A 315 -9.86 -14.07 23.47
CA VAL A 315 -10.00 -12.61 23.64
C VAL A 315 -11.26 -12.39 24.46
N ALA A 316 -11.15 -11.70 25.59
CA ALA A 316 -12.26 -11.49 26.50
C ALA A 316 -12.39 -10.01 26.86
N LEU A 317 -13.61 -9.49 26.80
CA LEU A 317 -13.99 -8.22 27.38
C LEU A 317 -14.47 -8.48 28.81
N LEU A 318 -13.80 -7.85 29.76
CA LEU A 318 -13.99 -8.08 31.19
C LEU A 318 -14.63 -6.86 31.86
N ASP A 319 -15.58 -7.10 32.77
CA ASP A 319 -16.16 -6.06 33.61
C ASP A 319 -15.24 -5.65 34.78
N ALA A 320 -15.73 -4.77 35.66
CA ALA A 320 -15.00 -4.27 36.83
C ALA A 320 -14.66 -5.37 37.86
N LEU A 321 -15.45 -6.45 37.90
CA LEU A 321 -15.22 -7.61 38.76
C LEU A 321 -14.35 -8.68 38.08
N GLY A 322 -13.91 -8.44 36.84
CA GLY A 322 -13.12 -9.37 36.05
C GLY A 322 -13.93 -10.51 35.41
N ARG A 323 -15.26 -10.40 35.36
CA ARG A 323 -16.14 -11.36 34.69
C ARG A 323 -16.17 -11.07 33.19
N GLU A 324 -16.19 -12.12 32.39
CA GLU A 324 -16.32 -12.02 30.94
C GLU A 324 -17.75 -11.59 30.57
N VAL A 325 -17.89 -10.42 29.94
CA VAL A 325 -19.17 -9.92 29.39
C VAL A 325 -19.28 -10.18 27.88
N TRP A 326 -18.17 -10.46 27.24
CA TRP A 326 -18.07 -10.92 25.86
C TRP A 326 -16.73 -11.60 25.65
N GLY A 327 -16.66 -12.62 24.79
CA GLY A 327 -15.39 -13.22 24.44
C GLY A 327 -15.44 -14.11 23.21
N VAL A 328 -14.26 -14.36 22.67
CA VAL A 328 -14.01 -15.32 21.59
C VAL A 328 -13.07 -16.36 22.15
N ARG A 329 -13.44 -17.65 22.01
CA ARG A 329 -12.55 -18.76 22.36
C ARG A 329 -12.18 -19.52 21.10
N ALA A 330 -10.92 -19.38 20.69
CA ALA A 330 -10.34 -20.22 19.66
C ALA A 330 -9.49 -21.30 20.33
N GLY A 331 -9.64 -22.56 19.92
CA GLY A 331 -9.05 -23.71 20.59
C GLY A 331 -7.55 -23.60 20.90
N SER A 332 -7.13 -24.25 21.97
CA SER A 332 -5.78 -24.18 22.58
C SER A 332 -4.68 -24.91 21.81
N ALA A 333 -4.98 -25.49 20.64
CA ALA A 333 -4.13 -26.48 19.96
C ALA A 333 -2.73 -25.97 19.50
N ASP A 334 -2.49 -24.65 19.48
CA ASP A 334 -1.24 -24.05 19.00
C ASP A 334 -0.55 -23.14 20.05
N ALA A 335 -0.48 -23.58 21.31
CA ALA A 335 0.12 -22.80 22.42
C ALA A 335 1.65 -23.01 22.54
N VAL A 336 2.39 -22.89 21.45
CA VAL A 336 3.86 -22.77 21.54
C VAL A 336 4.18 -21.29 21.78
N PRO A 337 4.89 -20.92 22.87
CA PRO A 337 5.31 -19.54 23.09
C PRO A 337 6.15 -19.07 21.91
N PHE A 338 5.90 -17.86 21.42
CA PHE A 338 6.84 -17.20 20.51
C PHE A 338 7.86 -16.51 21.41
N PRO A 339 9.12 -16.99 21.49
CA PRO A 339 10.08 -16.40 22.41
C PRO A 339 10.39 -14.95 22.00
N HIS A 340 10.51 -14.08 22.99
CA HIS A 340 11.04 -12.71 22.84
C HIS A 340 10.29 -11.82 21.83
N VAL A 341 8.97 -11.72 21.97
CA VAL A 341 8.14 -10.76 21.23
C VAL A 341 8.50 -9.32 21.63
N GLY A 342 8.84 -8.47 20.66
CA GLY A 342 8.98 -7.03 20.87
C GLY A 342 7.64 -6.38 21.26
N ARG A 343 7.66 -5.48 22.26
CA ARG A 343 6.45 -4.84 22.80
C ARG A 343 6.67 -3.35 23.04
N GLY A 344 5.57 -2.60 23.08
CA GLY A 344 5.67 -1.17 23.34
C GLY A 344 6.38 -0.45 22.19
N PRO A 345 7.25 0.52 22.49
CA PRO A 345 7.92 1.31 21.47
C PRO A 345 9.17 0.64 20.90
N ALA A 346 9.64 -0.49 21.43
CA ALA A 346 10.97 -0.98 21.10
C ALA A 346 11.06 -2.48 20.81
N LEU A 347 11.95 -2.82 19.90
CA LEU A 347 12.45 -4.17 19.62
C LEU A 347 13.92 -4.21 20.01
N ARG A 348 14.26 -5.09 20.97
CA ARG A 348 15.63 -5.28 21.49
C ARG A 348 16.31 -6.48 20.85
N ARG A 349 17.61 -6.62 21.05
CA ARG A 349 18.35 -7.82 20.63
C ARG A 349 17.69 -9.11 21.12
N GLY A 350 17.68 -10.11 20.25
CA GLY A 350 17.01 -11.39 20.44
C GLY A 350 15.49 -11.33 20.26
N GLN A 351 14.91 -10.16 19.95
CA GLN A 351 13.46 -10.02 19.82
C GLN A 351 12.97 -9.98 18.37
N SER A 352 11.74 -10.45 18.19
CA SER A 352 11.05 -10.49 16.90
C SER A 352 9.71 -9.76 16.89
N LEU A 353 9.37 -9.21 15.72
CA LEU A 353 8.14 -8.54 15.33
C LEU A 353 7.49 -9.32 14.17
N GLY A 354 6.47 -10.12 14.51
CA GLY A 354 5.63 -10.87 13.57
C GLY A 354 4.37 -10.06 13.23
N ASN A 355 3.17 -10.66 13.35
CA ASN A 355 1.90 -9.99 13.07
C ASN A 355 1.49 -8.91 14.10
N HIS A 356 2.34 -8.64 15.10
CA HIS A 356 2.12 -7.60 16.09
C HIS A 356 2.77 -6.27 15.68
N SER A 357 2.57 -5.26 16.51
CA SER A 357 2.98 -3.88 16.27
C SER A 357 3.92 -3.38 17.35
N LEU A 358 4.87 -2.52 16.96
CA LEU A 358 5.52 -1.58 17.88
C LEU A 358 4.82 -0.24 17.78
N THR A 359 4.72 0.49 18.88
CA THR A 359 3.97 1.74 18.93
C THR A 359 4.70 2.76 19.77
N SER A 360 4.85 3.98 19.25
CA SER A 360 5.47 5.09 19.97
C SER A 360 4.77 5.37 21.30
N ALA A 361 5.48 5.98 22.25
CA ALA A 361 4.97 6.23 23.59
C ALA A 361 3.70 7.12 23.62
N ASP A 362 3.52 7.98 22.61
CA ASP A 362 2.33 8.83 22.44
C ASP A 362 1.15 8.09 21.76
N GLY A 363 1.35 6.84 21.33
CA GLY A 363 0.37 6.04 20.60
C GLY A 363 0.19 6.40 19.14
N GLY A 364 0.85 7.46 18.65
CA GLY A 364 0.60 8.04 17.34
C GLY A 364 1.31 7.33 16.19
N THR A 365 2.46 6.69 16.42
CA THR A 365 3.24 6.08 15.35
C THR A 365 3.31 4.58 15.55
N VAL A 366 3.01 3.82 14.50
CA VAL A 366 2.85 2.37 14.59
C VAL A 366 3.66 1.69 13.51
N LEU A 367 4.62 0.85 13.91
CA LEU A 367 5.34 -0.05 13.00
C LEU A 367 4.70 -1.43 13.08
N VAL A 368 4.26 -1.97 11.95
CA VAL A 368 3.60 -3.27 11.88
C VAL A 368 4.14 -4.09 10.71
N CYS A 369 4.34 -5.39 10.92
CA CYS A 369 4.56 -6.35 9.84
C CYS A 369 3.21 -7.03 9.52
N GLN A 370 2.63 -6.70 8.37
CA GLN A 370 1.29 -7.14 7.99
C GLN A 370 1.33 -8.44 7.21
N ALA A 371 0.69 -9.47 7.78
CA ALA A 371 0.61 -10.83 7.23
C ALA A 371 1.97 -11.41 6.79
N GLY A 372 3.08 -10.88 7.33
CA GLY A 372 4.46 -11.15 6.92
C GLY A 372 4.78 -10.90 5.45
N ARG A 373 4.04 -9.99 4.79
CA ARG A 373 4.25 -9.60 3.38
C ARG A 373 4.72 -8.16 3.23
N ARG A 374 4.56 -7.35 4.26
CA ARG A 374 4.85 -5.91 4.20
C ARG A 374 5.15 -5.34 5.58
N LEU A 375 6.22 -4.54 5.65
CA LEU A 375 6.51 -3.71 6.83
C LEU A 375 6.01 -2.29 6.55
N VAL A 376 5.20 -1.75 7.46
CA VAL A 376 4.60 -0.41 7.29
C VAL A 376 4.75 0.39 8.56
N LEU A 377 5.16 1.65 8.40
CA LEU A 377 5.10 2.65 9.45
C LEU A 377 3.90 3.57 9.20
N PHE A 378 3.02 3.67 10.18
CA PHE A 378 1.88 4.56 10.18
C PHE A 378 2.11 5.75 11.11
N GLY A 379 1.59 6.91 10.73
CA GLY A 379 1.54 8.10 11.57
C GLY A 379 0.22 8.23 12.33
N PRO A 380 0.05 9.32 13.10
CA PRO A 380 -1.06 9.47 14.07
C PRO A 380 -2.45 9.50 13.44
N GLY A 381 -2.57 9.84 12.16
CA GLY A 381 -3.82 9.79 11.42
C GLY A 381 -4.08 8.51 10.66
N GLY A 382 -3.26 7.47 10.83
CA GLY A 382 -3.32 6.27 9.99
C GLY A 382 -2.72 6.46 8.59
N GLN A 383 -2.11 7.61 8.31
CA GLN A 383 -1.36 7.81 7.07
C GLN A 383 -0.09 6.96 7.06
N ARG A 384 0.23 6.39 5.90
CA ARG A 384 1.47 5.63 5.73
C ARG A 384 2.65 6.58 5.59
N LEU A 385 3.58 6.43 6.50
CA LEU A 385 4.81 7.20 6.59
C LEU A 385 5.95 6.53 5.82
N TRP A 386 5.97 5.20 5.84
CA TRP A 386 6.92 4.40 5.07
C TRP A 386 6.38 2.99 4.85
N GLU A 387 6.80 2.34 3.77
CA GLU A 387 6.47 0.96 3.48
C GLU A 387 7.62 0.21 2.80
N ARG A 388 7.73 -1.09 3.09
CA ARG A 388 8.60 -2.02 2.38
C ARG A 388 7.87 -3.32 2.12
N TYR A 389 7.84 -3.73 0.86
CA TYR A 389 7.30 -5.03 0.45
C TYR A 389 8.33 -6.12 0.75
N LEU A 390 7.84 -7.23 1.29
CA LEU A 390 8.60 -8.43 1.60
C LEU A 390 8.25 -9.48 0.54
N TRP A 391 8.66 -9.23 -0.72
CA TRP A 391 8.44 -10.19 -1.80
C TRP A 391 9.22 -11.49 -1.55
N GLU A 392 8.77 -12.59 -2.16
CA GLU A 392 9.37 -13.94 -2.13
C GLU A 392 9.36 -14.73 -0.81
N THR A 393 8.83 -14.20 0.30
CA THR A 393 8.81 -14.96 1.56
C THR A 393 7.43 -15.02 2.20
N ASP A 394 6.88 -16.22 2.25
CA ASP A 394 5.64 -16.48 2.97
C ASP A 394 5.89 -16.26 4.46
N ARG A 395 5.28 -15.20 5.00
CA ARG A 395 5.20 -14.88 6.43
C ARG A 395 6.56 -14.57 7.08
N ALA A 396 7.35 -13.70 6.46
CA ALA A 396 8.56 -13.17 7.09
C ALA A 396 8.23 -12.32 8.33
N HIS A 397 9.12 -12.36 9.32
CA HIS A 397 9.06 -11.51 10.51
C HIS A 397 10.34 -10.68 10.62
N LEU A 398 10.22 -9.52 11.25
CA LEU A 398 11.34 -8.64 11.54
C LEU A 398 12.00 -9.11 12.84
N ALA A 399 13.32 -9.27 12.88
CA ALA A 399 14.06 -9.65 14.07
C ALA A 399 15.24 -8.72 14.27
N LEU A 400 15.46 -8.25 15.51
CA LEU A 400 16.74 -7.66 15.90
C LEU A 400 17.53 -8.77 16.56
N ASP A 401 18.47 -9.36 15.82
CA ASP A 401 19.20 -10.54 16.26
C ASP A 401 20.21 -10.20 17.37
N ASP A 402 20.73 -11.22 18.05
CA ASP A 402 21.69 -11.06 19.15
C ASP A 402 23.00 -10.37 18.73
N ASP A 403 23.36 -10.45 17.44
CA ASP A 403 24.49 -9.72 16.86
C ASP A 403 24.20 -8.23 16.60
N GLY A 404 23.00 -7.76 16.96
CA GLY A 404 22.55 -6.39 16.81
C GLY A 404 22.11 -6.02 15.40
N VAL A 405 22.08 -6.98 14.48
CA VAL A 405 21.67 -6.72 13.09
C VAL A 405 20.17 -6.94 12.95
N LEU A 406 19.50 -5.94 12.38
CA LEU A 406 18.07 -6.00 12.08
C LEU A 406 17.89 -6.78 10.78
N ARG A 407 17.16 -7.90 10.83
CA ARG A 407 16.92 -8.81 9.71
C ARG A 407 15.45 -9.09 9.50
N LEU A 408 15.10 -9.39 8.26
CA LEU A 408 13.90 -10.14 7.91
C LEU A 408 14.26 -11.62 7.97
N ARG A 409 13.47 -12.39 8.72
CA ARG A 409 13.63 -13.83 8.86
C ARG A 409 12.39 -14.55 8.34
N ALA A 410 12.59 -15.68 7.69
CA ALA A 410 11.50 -16.57 7.31
C ALA A 410 10.96 -17.28 8.55
N ARG A 411 9.86 -18.01 8.39
CA ARG A 411 9.21 -18.73 9.49
C ARG A 411 10.10 -19.80 10.13
N ASP A 412 10.98 -20.43 9.36
CA ASP A 412 11.95 -21.42 9.84
C ASP A 412 13.16 -20.79 10.55
N GLY A 413 13.19 -19.46 10.66
CA GLY A 413 14.28 -18.71 11.27
C GLY A 413 15.42 -18.40 10.33
N SER A 414 15.42 -18.86 9.06
CA SER A 414 16.45 -18.49 8.10
C SER A 414 16.45 -16.98 7.81
N ALA A 415 17.64 -16.40 7.64
CA ALA A 415 17.77 -14.99 7.30
C ALA A 415 17.41 -14.77 5.83
N VAL A 416 16.41 -13.92 5.60
CA VAL A 416 15.90 -13.58 4.26
C VAL A 416 16.62 -12.35 3.73
N ALA A 417 16.67 -11.31 4.55
CA ALA A 417 17.33 -10.07 4.17
C ALA A 417 17.86 -9.36 5.41
N ARG A 418 19.03 -8.75 5.28
CA ARG A 418 19.50 -7.77 6.26
C ARG A 418 18.79 -6.44 5.99
N LEU A 419 18.41 -5.72 7.04
CA LEU A 419 17.85 -4.37 6.93
C LEU A 419 18.80 -3.28 7.45
N ALA A 420 19.42 -3.48 8.60
CA ALA A 420 20.25 -2.46 9.26
C ALA A 420 21.11 -3.04 10.40
N GLY A 421 21.97 -2.22 11.01
CA GLY A 421 22.80 -2.58 12.18
C GLY A 421 24.26 -2.92 11.85
N PRO A 422 25.09 -3.27 12.86
CA PRO A 422 24.69 -3.64 14.22
C PRO A 422 24.28 -2.45 15.10
N ALA A 423 23.33 -2.67 16.03
CA ALA A 423 22.84 -1.72 17.03
C ALA A 423 22.21 -2.48 18.23
N ASP A 424 21.65 -1.78 19.22
CA ASP A 424 21.11 -2.38 20.45
C ASP A 424 19.58 -2.43 20.49
N GLU A 425 18.90 -1.46 19.90
CA GLU A 425 17.43 -1.43 19.85
C GLU A 425 16.88 -0.68 18.63
N LEU A 426 15.78 -1.18 18.10
CA LEU A 426 14.90 -0.47 17.16
C LEU A 426 13.77 0.17 17.96
N VAL A 427 13.60 1.48 17.86
CA VAL A 427 12.61 2.25 18.62
C VAL A 427 11.69 3.02 17.68
N VAL A 428 10.38 2.91 17.89
CA VAL A 428 9.35 3.70 17.23
C VAL A 428 9.14 4.99 18.01
N LEU A 429 9.39 6.11 17.35
CA LEU A 429 9.23 7.47 17.85
C LEU A 429 8.07 8.15 17.11
N PRO A 430 7.58 9.29 17.59
CA PRO A 430 6.58 10.07 16.86
C PRO A 430 7.08 10.46 15.45
N GLY A 431 6.51 9.82 14.42
CA GLY A 431 6.78 10.07 13.00
C GLY A 431 7.93 9.27 12.39
N GLU A 432 8.64 8.43 13.15
CA GLU A 432 9.77 7.67 12.63
C GLU A 432 10.05 6.38 13.42
N ALA A 433 10.83 5.47 12.86
CA ALA A 433 11.45 4.36 13.57
C ALA A 433 12.96 4.41 13.38
N VAL A 434 13.72 4.28 14.47
CA VAL A 434 15.18 4.42 14.51
C VAL A 434 15.82 3.17 15.09
N LEU A 435 16.83 2.64 14.42
CA LEU A 435 17.73 1.64 14.98
C LEU A 435 18.92 2.38 15.59
N ARG A 436 19.21 2.15 16.88
CA ARG A 436 20.23 2.87 17.62
C ARG A 436 21.03 1.99 18.58
N CYS A 437 22.25 2.44 18.88
CA CYS A 437 23.10 1.87 19.91
C CYS A 437 22.70 2.38 21.31
N ALA A 438 23.22 1.75 22.36
CA ALA A 438 22.91 2.05 23.76
C ALA A 438 23.36 3.46 24.19
N ASP A 439 24.34 4.03 23.50
CA ASP A 439 24.80 5.42 23.67
C ASP A 439 23.88 6.45 22.98
N GLY A 440 22.83 5.99 22.29
CA GLY A 440 21.90 6.82 21.53
C GLY A 440 22.29 7.05 20.06
N THR A 441 23.43 6.53 19.60
CA THR A 441 23.87 6.66 18.21
C THR A 441 22.90 5.96 17.26
N VAL A 442 22.25 6.73 16.38
CA VAL A 442 21.34 6.20 15.37
C VAL A 442 22.15 5.64 14.20
N VAL A 443 21.91 4.38 13.85
CA VAL A 443 22.59 3.69 12.73
C VAL A 443 21.68 3.48 11.53
N TRP A 444 20.35 3.59 11.72
CA TRP A 444 19.36 3.51 10.64
C TRP A 444 18.04 4.17 11.07
N ARG A 445 17.26 4.67 10.11
CA ARG A 445 15.97 5.30 10.36
C ARG A 445 14.99 5.18 9.19
N THR A 446 13.70 5.32 9.48
CA THR A 446 12.62 5.38 8.49
C THR A 446 11.41 6.18 9.01
N GLY A 447 10.55 6.71 8.13
CA GLY A 447 9.21 7.21 8.50
C GLY A 447 8.93 8.70 8.33
N ARG A 448 9.92 9.58 8.46
CA ARG A 448 9.70 10.99 8.15
C ARG A 448 10.45 11.34 6.87
N PRO A 449 9.77 11.78 5.79
CA PRO A 449 10.47 12.58 4.80
C PRO A 449 10.93 13.84 5.54
N PRO A 450 12.23 14.18 5.49
CA PRO A 450 12.69 15.44 6.06
C PRO A 450 11.86 16.57 5.44
N ARG A 451 11.38 17.53 6.24
CA ARG A 451 10.89 18.80 5.68
C ARG A 451 12.04 19.67 5.15
N ASP A 452 13.26 19.26 5.43
CA ASP A 452 14.48 19.99 5.19
C ASP A 452 15.50 19.08 4.50
N TYR A 453 15.59 19.24 3.18
CA TYR A 453 16.50 18.50 2.31
C TYR A 453 17.83 19.22 2.10
N THR A 454 18.02 20.40 2.69
CA THR A 454 19.12 21.32 2.37
C THR A 454 20.07 21.53 3.54
N SER A 455 19.61 21.42 4.80
CA SER A 455 20.44 21.77 5.97
C SER A 455 21.72 20.96 6.13
N TRP A 456 21.71 19.68 5.75
CA TRP A 456 22.93 18.87 5.77
C TRP A 456 23.98 19.45 4.81
N LEU A 457 23.57 19.91 3.62
CA LEU A 457 24.49 20.53 2.69
C LEU A 457 24.93 21.90 3.18
N SER A 458 24.02 22.69 3.76
CA SER A 458 24.36 23.99 4.36
C SER A 458 25.40 23.89 5.48
N ALA A 459 25.44 22.77 6.21
CA ALA A 459 26.46 22.50 7.21
C ALA A 459 27.87 22.31 6.61
N LEU A 460 27.97 21.89 5.34
CA LEU A 460 29.23 21.69 4.62
C LEU A 460 29.60 22.88 3.73
N VAL A 461 28.61 23.43 3.02
CA VAL A 461 28.79 24.40 1.94
C VAL A 461 27.92 25.61 2.26
N HIS A 462 28.55 26.74 2.52
CA HIS A 462 27.83 27.96 2.93
C HIS A 462 27.37 28.81 1.74
N ASP A 463 28.03 28.70 0.58
CA ASP A 463 27.54 29.24 -0.70
C ASP A 463 28.32 28.65 -1.89
N GLY A 464 27.71 28.64 -3.08
CA GLY A 464 28.38 28.25 -4.34
C GLY A 464 28.00 26.89 -4.93
N ALA A 465 28.79 26.47 -5.93
CA ALA A 465 28.52 25.27 -6.72
C ALA A 465 28.83 23.97 -5.94
N TYR A 466 27.97 22.97 -6.12
CA TYR A 466 28.13 21.66 -5.51
C TYR A 466 27.72 20.53 -6.45
N CYS A 467 28.29 19.36 -6.22
CA CYS A 467 27.71 18.11 -6.71
C CYS A 467 27.54 17.13 -5.57
N ALA A 468 26.31 16.63 -5.40
CA ALA A 468 25.99 15.58 -4.45
C ALA A 468 25.67 14.30 -5.23
N THR A 469 26.25 13.17 -4.82
CA THR A 469 25.97 11.86 -5.41
C THR A 469 25.73 10.84 -4.32
N VAL A 470 24.61 10.14 -4.39
CA VAL A 470 24.32 8.99 -3.52
C VAL A 470 24.59 7.73 -4.32
N VAL A 471 25.48 6.89 -3.81
CA VAL A 471 25.80 5.58 -4.38
C VAL A 471 25.28 4.50 -3.44
N HIS A 472 24.44 3.60 -3.95
CA HIS A 472 23.85 2.55 -3.13
C HIS A 472 24.85 1.44 -2.82
N ASP A 473 24.83 0.92 -1.58
CA ASP A 473 25.51 -0.31 -1.17
C ASP A 473 27.02 -0.35 -1.50
N ILE A 474 27.67 0.80 -1.38
CA ILE A 474 29.10 0.98 -1.66
C ILE A 474 29.74 1.69 -0.48
N ASP A 475 30.91 1.20 -0.08
CA ASP A 475 31.77 1.81 0.94
C ASP A 475 32.43 3.13 0.44
N PRO A 476 32.61 4.14 1.31
CA PRO A 476 33.22 5.42 0.94
C PRO A 476 34.56 5.33 0.19
N ASP A 477 35.45 4.39 0.54
CA ASP A 477 36.75 4.27 -0.12
C ASP A 477 36.62 3.71 -1.54
N GLU A 478 35.69 2.78 -1.73
CA GLU A 478 35.36 2.25 -3.04
C GLU A 478 34.70 3.32 -3.92
N ALA A 479 33.76 4.10 -3.36
CA ALA A 479 33.12 5.21 -4.08
C ALA A 479 34.16 6.25 -4.56
N LEU A 480 35.10 6.63 -3.69
CA LEU A 480 36.18 7.56 -4.05
C LEU A 480 37.12 6.96 -5.11
N ARG A 481 37.46 5.68 -5.02
CA ARG A 481 38.27 4.99 -6.05
C ARG A 481 37.58 4.98 -7.40
N ARG A 482 36.28 4.68 -7.45
CA ARG A 482 35.47 4.75 -8.70
C ARG A 482 35.42 6.16 -9.27
N LEU A 483 35.41 7.18 -8.42
CA LEU A 483 35.46 8.58 -8.85
C LEU A 483 36.87 9.01 -9.33
N GLY A 484 37.91 8.22 -9.05
CA GLY A 484 39.28 8.43 -9.54
C GLY A 484 40.30 8.79 -8.46
N ALA A 485 39.96 8.66 -7.17
CA ALA A 485 40.92 8.86 -6.09
C ALA A 485 42.01 7.77 -6.10
N ARG A 486 43.28 8.18 -5.94
CA ARG A 486 44.39 7.24 -5.74
C ARG A 486 44.29 6.62 -4.35
N PRO A 487 44.53 5.31 -4.16
CA PRO A 487 44.42 4.66 -2.85
C PRO A 487 45.21 5.35 -1.73
N GLY A 488 46.44 5.81 -2.01
CA GLY A 488 47.28 6.54 -1.05
C GLY A 488 46.86 8.00 -0.79
N GLY A 489 45.88 8.51 -1.54
CA GLY A 489 45.35 9.87 -1.39
C GLY A 489 44.02 9.94 -0.64
N ILE A 490 43.46 8.80 -0.22
CA ILE A 490 42.24 8.74 0.58
C ILE A 490 42.63 8.78 2.07
N ALA A 491 42.09 9.75 2.79
CA ALA A 491 42.32 9.91 4.22
C ALA A 491 41.01 10.06 4.99
N THR A 492 41.03 9.84 6.29
CA THR A 492 39.93 10.25 7.16
C THR A 492 40.17 11.69 7.60
N GLY A 493 39.14 12.54 7.53
CA GLY A 493 39.22 13.93 7.98
C GLY A 493 37.89 14.65 7.88
N THR A 494 37.84 15.85 8.45
CA THR A 494 36.67 16.73 8.36
C THR A 494 36.64 17.50 7.04
N TRP A 495 35.46 17.98 6.66
CA TRP A 495 35.31 18.83 5.46
C TRP A 495 36.18 20.09 5.51
N SER A 496 36.31 20.72 6.68
CA SER A 496 37.16 21.89 6.88
C SER A 496 38.65 21.58 6.68
N GLU A 497 39.11 20.38 7.05
CA GLU A 497 40.48 19.92 6.81
C GLU A 497 40.73 19.63 5.34
N LEU A 498 39.76 19.01 4.65
CA LEU A 498 39.85 18.77 3.20
C LEU A 498 40.01 20.09 2.44
N ARG A 499 39.20 21.11 2.76
CA ARG A 499 39.29 22.43 2.13
C ARG A 499 40.65 23.11 2.33
N LYS A 500 41.33 22.87 3.44
CA LYS A 500 42.69 23.40 3.68
C LYS A 500 43.77 22.70 2.86
N ARG A 501 43.51 21.47 2.41
CA ARG A 501 44.46 20.63 1.64
C ARG A 501 44.37 20.83 0.14
N VAL A 502 43.27 21.38 -0.37
CA VAL A 502 43.01 21.50 -1.80
C VAL A 502 43.53 22.85 -2.29
N ASP A 503 44.52 22.81 -3.19
CA ASP A 503 44.87 23.98 -4.00
C ASP A 503 43.74 24.19 -5.05
N PRO A 504 43.09 25.37 -5.10
CA PRO A 504 41.98 25.68 -6.00
C PRO A 504 42.23 25.36 -7.47
N ASP A 505 43.50 25.37 -7.89
CA ASP A 505 43.88 25.14 -9.28
C ASP A 505 44.26 23.68 -9.58
N SER A 506 44.36 22.78 -8.60
CA SER A 506 45.01 21.47 -8.78
C SER A 506 44.07 20.25 -8.81
N GLY A 507 42.84 20.35 -8.29
CA GLY A 507 41.91 19.22 -8.24
C GLY A 507 40.57 19.52 -7.55
N VAL A 508 39.68 18.53 -7.52
CA VAL A 508 38.34 18.64 -6.91
C VAL A 508 38.34 17.97 -5.53
N ALA A 509 37.90 18.72 -4.52
CA ALA A 509 37.69 18.22 -3.16
C ALA A 509 36.45 17.33 -3.12
N VAL A 510 36.59 16.08 -2.69
CA VAL A 510 35.46 15.16 -2.51
C VAL A 510 35.49 14.56 -1.11
N ALA A 511 34.37 14.65 -0.41
CA ALA A 511 34.13 13.91 0.82
C ALA A 511 33.07 12.83 0.60
N ALA A 512 33.33 11.66 1.16
CA ALA A 512 32.49 10.48 1.11
C ALA A 512 32.03 10.15 2.54
N PHE A 513 30.74 10.40 2.79
CA PHE A 513 30.07 10.17 4.06
C PHE A 513 29.31 8.85 4.01
N THR A 514 29.31 8.12 5.12
CA THR A 514 28.47 6.93 5.28
C THR A 514 27.03 7.34 5.55
N LEU A 515 26.08 6.82 4.77
CA LEU A 515 24.64 6.94 4.98
C LEU A 515 24.03 5.54 5.11
N GLY A 516 24.21 4.93 6.29
CA GLY A 516 23.91 3.51 6.46
C GLY A 516 24.84 2.67 5.57
N TRP A 517 24.30 2.05 4.52
CA TRP A 517 25.06 1.25 3.55
C TRP A 517 25.33 1.98 2.24
N HIS A 518 24.71 3.15 2.07
CA HIS A 518 24.96 4.01 0.93
C HIS A 518 26.12 4.96 1.25
N THR A 519 26.77 5.44 0.21
CA THR A 519 27.76 6.52 0.33
C THR A 519 27.20 7.79 -0.26
N LEU A 520 27.30 8.89 0.51
CA LEU A 520 27.08 10.24 0.01
C LEU A 520 28.42 10.88 -0.33
N LEU A 521 28.62 11.12 -1.62
CA LEU A 521 29.71 11.92 -2.15
C LEU A 521 29.27 13.38 -2.24
N VAL A 522 30.04 14.27 -1.63
CA VAL A 522 29.83 15.72 -1.73
C VAL A 522 31.07 16.37 -2.30
N GLN A 523 30.86 17.15 -3.35
CA GLN A 523 31.85 18.00 -4.00
C GLN A 523 31.37 19.45 -3.87
N ALA A 524 32.28 20.39 -3.58
CA ALA A 524 31.97 21.80 -3.65
C ALA A 524 33.21 22.62 -4.01
N GLY A 525 33.03 23.68 -4.80
CA GLY A 525 34.11 24.51 -5.29
C GLY A 525 33.71 25.28 -6.55
N SER A 526 34.65 25.94 -7.21
CA SER A 526 34.40 26.67 -8.46
C SER A 526 34.26 25.75 -9.68
N ARG A 527 34.70 24.49 -9.57
CA ARG A 527 34.58 23.44 -10.61
C ARG A 527 34.30 22.09 -9.97
N LEU A 528 33.39 21.33 -10.56
CA LEU A 528 32.97 20.01 -10.07
C LEU A 528 33.51 18.92 -11.00
N ALA A 529 33.76 17.73 -10.44
CA ALA A 529 34.08 16.57 -11.28
C ALA A 529 32.80 16.11 -11.99
N PRO A 530 32.88 15.76 -13.29
CA PRO A 530 31.70 15.35 -14.02
C PRO A 530 31.11 14.07 -13.39
N PRO A 531 29.77 13.93 -13.36
CA PRO A 531 29.10 12.72 -12.92
C PRO A 531 29.61 11.51 -13.71
N ARG A 532 29.99 10.43 -13.01
CA ARG A 532 30.55 9.24 -13.66
C ARG A 532 29.60 8.05 -13.53
N PRO A 533 29.13 7.46 -14.64
CA PRO A 533 28.23 6.31 -14.59
C PRO A 533 28.82 5.10 -13.85
N ASN A 534 30.14 4.90 -13.90
CA ASN A 534 30.85 3.79 -13.25
C ASN A 534 30.69 3.76 -11.72
N LEU A 535 30.29 4.87 -11.07
CA LEU A 535 29.92 4.87 -9.66
C LEU A 535 28.84 3.82 -9.36
N SER A 536 27.91 3.64 -10.31
CA SER A 536 26.81 2.68 -10.21
C SER A 536 27.15 1.25 -10.66
N ALA A 537 28.41 0.91 -10.97
CA ALA A 537 28.76 -0.46 -11.40
C ALA A 537 28.33 -1.50 -10.34
N GLY A 538 27.49 -2.46 -10.74
CA GLY A 538 26.87 -3.45 -9.84
C GLY A 538 25.85 -2.89 -8.84
N THR A 539 25.41 -1.64 -9.01
CA THR A 539 24.50 -0.96 -8.08
C THR A 539 23.72 0.17 -8.79
N PHE A 540 23.27 1.16 -8.01
CA PHE A 540 22.50 2.31 -8.40
C PHE A 540 23.15 3.59 -7.86
N ALA A 541 23.09 4.69 -8.61
CA ALA A 541 23.55 5.99 -8.14
C ALA A 541 22.68 7.13 -8.67
N VAL A 542 22.52 8.16 -7.85
CA VAL A 542 21.80 9.40 -8.21
C VAL A 542 22.71 10.58 -7.96
N THR A 543 22.81 11.46 -8.95
CA THR A 543 23.66 12.65 -8.88
C THR A 543 22.84 13.90 -9.16
N CYS A 544 23.02 14.92 -8.32
CA CYS A 544 22.60 16.29 -8.64
C CYS A 544 23.81 17.22 -8.55
N CYS A 545 24.02 18.06 -9.55
CA CYS A 545 25.01 19.12 -9.50
C CYS A 545 24.37 20.48 -9.80
N ARG A 546 24.83 21.51 -9.10
CA ARG A 546 24.41 22.90 -9.27
C ARG A 546 25.65 23.77 -9.42
N GLU A 547 25.80 24.44 -10.55
CA GLU A 547 26.89 25.38 -10.83
C GLU A 547 26.35 26.78 -11.14
N ALA A 548 27.11 27.82 -10.77
CA ALA A 548 26.70 29.19 -11.04
C ALA A 548 26.77 29.47 -12.55
N GLY A 549 25.62 29.78 -13.17
CA GLY A 549 25.53 30.11 -14.59
C GLY A 549 25.41 28.91 -15.54
N ALA A 550 25.21 27.69 -15.02
CA ALA A 550 24.91 26.50 -15.81
C ALA A 550 23.58 25.88 -15.38
N ASP A 551 22.93 25.14 -16.28
CA ASP A 551 21.71 24.41 -15.96
C ASP A 551 22.00 23.32 -14.91
N PRO A 552 21.10 23.13 -13.92
CA PRO A 552 21.27 22.07 -12.94
C PRO A 552 21.27 20.71 -13.64
N ALA A 553 22.16 19.84 -13.19
CA ALA A 553 22.30 18.49 -13.72
C ALA A 553 21.70 17.50 -12.74
N PHE A 554 20.67 16.75 -13.16
CA PHE A 554 20.15 15.62 -12.40
C PHE A 554 20.26 14.33 -13.23
N LEU A 555 20.96 13.33 -12.70
CA LEU A 555 21.26 12.09 -13.41
C LEU A 555 21.00 10.88 -12.52
N VAL A 556 20.54 9.82 -13.16
CA VAL A 556 20.35 8.51 -12.52
C VAL A 556 21.12 7.47 -13.29
N PHE A 557 21.92 6.69 -12.57
CA PHE A 557 22.75 5.63 -13.13
C PHE A 557 22.39 4.28 -12.54
N ARG A 558 22.44 3.24 -13.37
CA ARG A 558 22.31 1.85 -12.95
C ARG A 558 23.31 1.01 -13.71
N ASP A 559 24.09 0.25 -12.97
CA ASP A 559 25.08 -0.68 -13.51
C ASP A 559 25.97 -0.08 -14.61
N GLY A 560 26.46 1.15 -14.38
CA GLY A 560 27.33 1.85 -15.32
C GLY A 560 26.62 2.56 -16.48
N ALA A 561 25.30 2.44 -16.61
CA ALA A 561 24.51 3.08 -17.66
C ALA A 561 23.70 4.28 -17.14
N VAL A 562 23.48 5.28 -18.01
CA VAL A 562 22.59 6.41 -17.73
C VAL A 562 21.14 5.98 -17.96
N VAL A 563 20.31 6.08 -16.92
CA VAL A 563 18.90 5.67 -16.93
C VAL A 563 17.96 6.87 -16.98
N ALA A 564 18.41 8.00 -16.45
CA ALA A 564 17.77 9.30 -16.62
C ALA A 564 18.84 10.40 -16.70
N ASP A 565 18.65 11.32 -17.63
CA ASP A 565 19.48 12.52 -17.79
C ASP A 565 18.56 13.73 -17.96
N HIS A 566 18.61 14.64 -16.99
CA HIS A 566 17.78 15.84 -16.95
C HIS A 566 18.66 17.10 -16.88
N ARG A 567 19.70 17.17 -17.72
CA ARG A 567 20.49 18.40 -17.96
C ARG A 567 19.80 19.27 -19.02
N GLY A 568 19.39 20.49 -18.65
CA GLY A 568 18.91 21.51 -19.61
C GLY A 568 17.74 21.09 -20.51
N GLY A 569 16.91 20.13 -20.08
CA GLY A 569 15.87 19.50 -20.90
C GLY A 569 14.53 20.26 -20.95
N ASP A 570 13.73 19.97 -21.98
CA ASP A 570 12.35 20.46 -22.16
C ASP A 570 11.47 20.02 -20.97
N PRO A 571 10.79 20.95 -20.26
CA PRO A 571 9.92 20.64 -19.12
C PRO A 571 8.83 19.58 -19.40
N GLY A 572 8.52 19.31 -20.67
CA GLY A 572 7.49 18.36 -21.11
C GLY A 572 7.90 16.88 -21.19
N ASP A 573 9.17 16.51 -20.97
CA ASP A 573 9.59 15.11 -21.11
C ASP A 573 9.12 14.24 -19.93
N ARG A 574 8.41 13.14 -20.24
CA ARG A 574 7.85 12.26 -19.20
C ARG A 574 8.97 11.39 -18.59
N PRO A 575 9.09 11.33 -17.25
CA PRO A 575 10.12 10.53 -16.61
C PRO A 575 9.91 9.04 -16.90
N ARG A 576 10.88 8.42 -17.60
CA ARG A 576 10.84 6.99 -17.94
C ARG A 576 11.29 6.11 -16.77
N ALA A 577 12.25 6.59 -15.98
CA ALA A 577 12.78 5.87 -14.83
C ALA A 577 11.71 5.76 -13.70
N PRO A 578 11.39 4.54 -13.22
CA PRO A 578 10.37 4.35 -12.19
C PRO A 578 10.71 5.04 -10.86
N GLU A 579 11.99 5.16 -10.51
CA GLU A 579 12.47 5.81 -9.29
C GLU A 579 12.18 7.32 -9.33
N VAL A 580 12.48 7.96 -10.47
CA VAL A 580 12.21 9.39 -10.69
C VAL A 580 10.70 9.67 -10.69
N ARG A 581 9.89 8.80 -11.29
CA ARG A 581 8.42 8.91 -11.24
C ARG A 581 7.88 8.85 -9.81
N ARG A 582 8.38 7.92 -8.99
CA ARG A 582 7.98 7.82 -7.57
C ARG A 582 8.38 9.07 -6.80
N ALA A 583 9.60 9.55 -7.01
CA ALA A 583 10.09 10.76 -6.36
C ALA A 583 9.22 11.98 -6.70
N LEU A 584 8.92 12.18 -7.98
CA LEU A 584 8.09 13.29 -8.46
C LEU A 584 6.65 13.24 -7.95
N ALA A 585 6.03 12.06 -7.98
CA ALA A 585 4.71 11.84 -7.39
C ALA A 585 4.70 12.18 -5.89
N ALA A 586 5.76 11.84 -5.16
CA ALA A 586 5.90 12.17 -3.75
C ALA A 586 6.21 13.65 -3.49
N MET A 587 6.73 14.39 -4.47
CA MET A 587 7.01 15.82 -4.39
C MET A 587 5.81 16.70 -4.80
N GLY A 588 4.81 16.12 -5.46
CA GLY A 588 3.70 16.86 -6.07
C GLY A 588 4.13 17.68 -7.29
N VAL A 589 5.15 17.21 -8.03
CA VAL A 589 5.72 17.92 -9.18
C VAL A 589 5.70 17.01 -10.40
N ASP A 590 5.33 17.54 -11.56
CA ASP A 590 5.13 16.74 -12.78
C ASP A 590 6.37 16.70 -13.71
N SER A 591 7.39 17.52 -13.43
CA SER A 591 8.59 17.66 -14.27
C SER A 591 9.89 17.46 -13.48
N PRO A 592 10.73 16.47 -13.86
CA PRO A 592 12.06 16.28 -13.29
C PRO A 592 12.97 17.50 -13.47
N ALA A 593 12.94 18.14 -14.63
CA ALA A 593 13.77 19.30 -14.94
C ALA A 593 13.42 20.48 -14.02
N ARG A 594 12.11 20.75 -13.81
CA ARG A 594 11.65 21.77 -12.87
C ARG A 594 12.05 21.45 -11.43
N ALA A 595 11.84 20.20 -11.01
CA ALA A 595 12.25 19.74 -9.69
C ALA A 595 13.77 19.86 -9.47
N ALA A 596 14.58 19.61 -10.50
CA ALA A 596 16.03 19.79 -10.45
C ALA A 596 16.48 21.27 -10.39
N VAL A 597 15.61 22.23 -10.72
CA VAL A 597 15.88 23.66 -10.54
C VAL A 597 15.45 24.14 -9.16
N GLU A 598 14.23 23.77 -8.76
CA GLU A 598 13.60 24.34 -7.56
C GLU A 598 13.94 23.55 -6.28
N ARG A 599 14.13 22.23 -6.38
CA ARG A 599 14.13 21.27 -5.25
C ARG A 599 15.09 20.09 -5.52
N ASP A 600 16.28 20.37 -6.04
CA ASP A 600 17.24 19.37 -6.54
C ASP A 600 17.70 18.33 -5.50
N LEU A 601 18.04 18.77 -4.28
CA LEU A 601 18.44 17.87 -3.20
C LEU A 601 17.28 17.01 -2.70
N GLU A 602 16.05 17.54 -2.73
CA GLU A 602 14.87 16.74 -2.41
C GLU A 602 14.63 15.68 -3.48
N LEU A 603 14.75 16.05 -4.76
CA LEU A 603 14.64 15.11 -5.88
C LEU A 603 15.72 14.02 -5.78
N LEU A 604 16.96 14.37 -5.46
CA LEU A 604 18.05 13.41 -5.20
C LEU A 604 17.71 12.48 -4.03
N CYS A 605 17.35 13.02 -2.88
CA CYS A 605 17.06 12.24 -1.68
C CYS A 605 15.90 11.27 -1.89
N ARG A 606 14.82 11.71 -2.55
CA ARG A 606 13.66 10.87 -2.83
C ARG A 606 13.91 9.83 -3.92
N THR A 607 14.69 10.17 -4.95
CA THR A 607 15.04 9.20 -6.01
C THR A 607 16.01 8.15 -5.49
N ALA A 608 16.94 8.53 -4.63
CA ALA A 608 17.89 7.63 -3.99
C ALA A 608 17.35 6.96 -2.72
N GLU A 609 16.12 7.29 -2.29
CA GLU A 609 15.52 6.76 -1.07
C GLU A 609 16.40 6.94 0.20
N VAL A 610 17.12 8.07 0.30
CA VAL A 610 17.98 8.42 1.44
C VAL A 610 17.58 9.74 2.10
N HIS A 611 17.97 9.92 3.37
CA HIS A 611 17.66 11.12 4.16
C HIS A 611 18.88 11.58 4.97
N PRO A 612 19.86 12.24 4.32
CA PRO A 612 21.03 12.78 5.02
C PRO A 612 20.61 13.90 5.98
N THR A 613 21.30 13.99 7.12
CA THR A 613 21.11 15.03 8.14
C THR A 613 22.42 15.74 8.45
N PRO A 614 22.40 16.93 9.07
CA PRO A 614 23.63 17.62 9.47
C PRO A 614 24.59 16.76 10.31
N LEU A 615 24.06 15.86 11.15
CA LEU A 615 24.89 14.95 11.94
C LEU A 615 25.66 13.93 11.11
N ASP A 616 25.13 13.53 9.95
CA ASP A 616 25.78 12.57 9.06
C ASP A 616 27.02 13.17 8.36
N VAL A 617 27.08 14.50 8.28
CA VAL A 617 28.13 15.22 7.54
C VAL A 617 29.09 16.06 8.40
N VAL A 618 28.80 16.25 9.69
CA VAL A 618 29.70 16.94 10.63
C VAL A 618 30.82 16.02 11.15
N ARG A 619 30.65 14.70 11.04
CA ARG A 619 31.66 13.71 11.46
C ARG A 619 32.81 13.61 10.45
N PRO A 620 34.00 13.12 10.84
CA PRO A 620 35.07 12.83 9.90
C PRO A 620 34.60 11.87 8.81
N ALA A 621 34.87 12.22 7.56
CA ALA A 621 34.52 11.48 6.36
C ALA A 621 35.78 10.88 5.74
N ARG A 622 35.59 10.01 4.74
CA ARG A 622 36.68 9.64 3.84
C ARG A 622 36.81 10.74 2.80
N ILE A 623 37.99 11.34 2.70
CA ILE A 623 38.24 12.53 1.90
C ILE A 623 39.35 12.27 0.90
N ALA A 624 39.22 12.81 -0.31
CA ALA A 624 40.24 12.73 -1.34
C ALA A 624 40.22 13.99 -2.23
N VAL A 625 41.38 14.25 -2.84
CA VAL A 625 41.49 15.22 -3.94
C VAL A 625 41.59 14.45 -5.24
N ILE A 626 40.67 14.71 -6.15
CA ILE A 626 40.62 14.04 -7.45
C ILE A 626 41.33 14.94 -8.47
N GLY A 627 42.41 14.42 -9.05
CA GLY A 627 43.23 15.14 -10.02
C GLY A 627 42.50 15.40 -11.34
N ARG A 628 42.96 16.41 -12.07
CA ARG A 628 42.53 16.69 -13.45
C ARG A 628 42.81 15.45 -14.31
N GLY A 629 41.77 14.73 -14.71
CA GLY A 629 41.85 13.63 -15.68
C GLY A 629 42.02 14.16 -17.09
#